data_AF-A0A0K9NVA7-F1
#
_entry.id   AF-A0A0K9NVA7-F1
#
_cell.length_a   1.000
_cell.length_b   1.000
_cell.length_c   1.000
_cell.angle_alpha   90.00
_cell.angle_beta   90.00
_cell.angle_gamma   90.00
#
_symmetry.space_group_name_H-M   'P 1'
#
loop_
_entity.id
_entity.type
_entity.pdbx_description
1 polymer ?
#
loop_
_entity_poly.entity_id
_entity_poly.type
_entity_poly.pdbx_seq_one_letter_code
_entity_poly.pdbx_strand_id
1 'polypeptide(L)'
;MARNPKMQAKKKERRILYFAKSDRVEVEHLHNTISRAWFEATIRKTHLQTGRYTVIYNTLYLPDGRRLYDVIDSCHVRPLPPSNTTTSSSSITTNQKVEVFHNDGWWIGVVISKLDDTDGGKFLVSLPNSNGEDEKIEFASSRIRVHLDWDSSNDKWVLVENEDAMPETEEKKHGHDQKPKMPCAMNVIVLSDDD
;
A
#
# COMPACT_ATOMS: atom_id res chain seq x y z
N MET A 1 -21.44 -39.62 -39.65
CA MET A 1 -22.16 -39.54 -38.36
C MET A 1 -21.19 -39.03 -37.29
N ALA A 2 -21.72 -38.29 -36.31
CA ALA A 2 -21.07 -37.24 -35.51
C ALA A 2 -19.71 -37.57 -34.86
N ARG A 3 -18.76 -36.61 -34.94
CA ARG A 3 -17.62 -36.50 -34.02
C ARG A 3 -18.09 -35.76 -32.76
N ASN A 4 -17.92 -36.39 -31.61
CA ASN A 4 -18.24 -35.89 -30.28
C ASN A 4 -17.17 -34.88 -29.81
N PRO A 5 -17.47 -33.60 -29.53
CA PRO A 5 -16.46 -32.67 -29.01
C PRO A 5 -16.33 -32.86 -27.49
N LYS A 6 -15.17 -33.35 -27.04
CA LYS A 6 -14.79 -33.36 -25.62
C LYS A 6 -14.72 -31.91 -25.13
N MET A 7 -15.74 -31.50 -24.37
CA MET A 7 -15.74 -30.27 -23.58
C MET A 7 -14.67 -30.41 -22.49
N GLN A 8 -13.49 -29.83 -22.69
CA GLN A 8 -12.49 -29.75 -21.63
C GLN A 8 -13.00 -28.74 -20.58
N ALA A 9 -13.35 -29.23 -19.41
CA ALA A 9 -13.65 -28.38 -18.27
C ALA A 9 -12.36 -27.66 -17.85
N LYS A 10 -12.32 -26.32 -17.99
CA LYS A 10 -11.22 -25.50 -17.46
C LYS A 10 -11.17 -25.66 -15.95
N LYS A 11 -10.07 -26.20 -15.43
CA LYS A 11 -9.80 -26.33 -13.99
C LYS A 11 -9.83 -24.92 -13.38
N LYS A 12 -10.77 -24.67 -12.47
CA LYS A 12 -10.94 -23.37 -11.82
C LYS A 12 -9.87 -23.22 -10.75
N GLU A 13 -8.83 -22.44 -11.03
CA GLU A 13 -7.79 -22.09 -10.05
C GLU A 13 -8.41 -21.37 -8.85
N ARG A 14 -7.99 -21.77 -7.63
CA ARG A 14 -8.48 -21.19 -6.38
C ARG A 14 -7.58 -20.01 -6.01
N ARG A 15 -8.05 -18.78 -6.21
CA ARG A 15 -7.39 -17.60 -5.64
C ARG A 15 -7.60 -17.62 -4.12
N ILE A 16 -6.52 -17.42 -3.37
CA ILE A 16 -6.58 -17.27 -1.91
C ILE A 16 -6.78 -15.80 -1.60
N LEU A 17 -7.79 -15.51 -0.78
CA LEU A 17 -8.03 -14.20 -0.19
C LEU A 17 -7.76 -14.32 1.31
N TYR A 18 -6.87 -13.47 1.81
CA TYR A 18 -6.38 -13.50 3.19
C TYR A 18 -7.33 -12.82 4.19
N PHE A 19 -8.15 -11.87 3.73
CA PHE A 19 -9.06 -11.12 4.59
C PHE A 19 -10.50 -11.61 4.46
N ALA A 20 -11.18 -11.73 5.58
CA ALA A 20 -12.58 -12.09 5.69
C ALA A 20 -13.47 -10.85 5.77
N LYS A 21 -14.78 -11.06 5.62
CA LYS A 21 -15.78 -10.01 5.83
C LYS A 21 -15.65 -9.45 7.25
N SER A 22 -15.75 -8.12 7.37
CA SER A 22 -15.61 -7.32 8.58
C SER A 22 -14.18 -7.10 9.06
N ASP A 23 -13.16 -7.68 8.41
CA ASP A 23 -11.77 -7.36 8.72
C ASP A 23 -11.47 -5.89 8.39
N ARG A 24 -10.71 -5.24 9.28
CA ARG A 24 -10.18 -3.89 9.07
C ARG A 24 -8.84 -3.98 8.34
N VAL A 25 -8.71 -3.17 7.31
CA VAL A 25 -7.57 -3.18 6.38
C VAL A 25 -7.18 -1.76 6.00
N GLU A 26 -6.00 -1.60 5.44
CA GLU A 26 -5.64 -0.41 4.68
C GLU A 26 -5.63 -0.73 3.19
N VAL A 27 -6.14 0.19 2.39
CA VAL A 27 -6.28 0.08 0.94
C VAL A 27 -5.38 1.11 0.29
N GLU A 28 -4.51 0.65 -0.61
CA GLU A 28 -3.66 1.53 -1.41
C GLU A 28 -4.49 2.23 -2.48
N HIS A 29 -4.37 3.55 -2.55
CA HIS A 29 -4.73 4.32 -3.72
C HIS A 29 -3.48 4.97 -4.31
N LEU A 30 -3.20 4.66 -5.57
CA LEU A 30 -2.26 5.45 -6.37
C LEU A 30 -2.97 6.72 -6.80
N HIS A 31 -2.60 7.83 -6.20
CA HIS A 31 -3.04 9.15 -6.66
C HIS A 31 -2.29 9.55 -7.96
N ASN A 32 -1.03 9.11 -8.11
CA ASN A 32 -0.26 9.15 -9.36
C ASN A 32 0.90 8.13 -9.30
N THR A 33 1.85 8.17 -10.24
CA THR A 33 3.00 7.25 -10.31
C THR A 33 3.99 7.40 -9.14
N ILE A 34 3.91 8.48 -8.38
CA ILE A 34 4.88 8.90 -7.36
C ILE A 34 4.25 8.90 -5.96
N SER A 35 2.99 9.32 -5.82
CA SER A 35 2.28 9.45 -4.55
C SER A 35 1.33 8.28 -4.29
N ARG A 36 1.63 7.54 -3.22
CA ARG A 36 0.80 6.45 -2.67
C ARG A 36 0.21 6.88 -1.34
N ALA A 37 -1.08 6.59 -1.16
CA ALA A 37 -1.78 6.80 0.10
C ALA A 37 -2.52 5.54 0.52
N TRP A 38 -2.56 5.30 1.83
CA TRP A 38 -3.28 4.18 2.44
C TRP A 38 -4.52 4.68 3.17
N PHE A 39 -5.68 4.14 2.82
CA PHE A 39 -6.96 4.51 3.41
C PHE A 39 -7.50 3.37 4.25
N GLU A 40 -7.92 3.67 5.48
CA GLU A 40 -8.57 2.68 6.33
C GLU A 40 -9.93 2.28 5.77
N ALA A 41 -10.14 0.96 5.66
CA ALA A 41 -11.37 0.39 5.15
C ALA A 41 -11.75 -0.89 5.92
N THR A 42 -12.95 -1.37 5.63
CA THR A 42 -13.47 -2.65 6.13
C THR A 42 -13.86 -3.55 4.96
N ILE A 43 -13.52 -4.83 5.02
CA ILE A 43 -13.95 -5.79 3.99
C ILE A 43 -15.45 -6.01 4.09
N ARG A 44 -16.18 -5.68 3.02
CA ARG A 44 -17.63 -5.90 2.92
C ARG A 44 -17.97 -7.24 2.25
N LYS A 45 -17.23 -7.61 1.20
CA LYS A 45 -17.41 -8.85 0.43
C LYS A 45 -16.08 -9.34 -0.13
N THR A 46 -15.95 -10.66 -0.25
CA THR A 46 -14.81 -11.32 -0.90
C THR A 46 -15.25 -11.87 -2.25
N HIS A 47 -14.43 -11.66 -3.30
CA HIS A 47 -14.69 -12.12 -4.66
C HIS A 47 -13.63 -13.14 -5.08
N LEU A 48 -13.76 -14.38 -4.60
CA LEU A 48 -12.77 -15.44 -4.82
C LEU A 48 -12.47 -15.70 -6.31
N GLN A 49 -13.46 -15.53 -7.19
CA GLN A 49 -13.26 -15.76 -8.63
C GLN A 49 -12.36 -14.71 -9.29
N THR A 50 -12.40 -13.47 -8.79
CA THR A 50 -11.65 -12.34 -9.34
C THR A 50 -10.48 -11.95 -8.45
N GLY A 51 -10.27 -12.57 -7.29
CA GLY A 51 -9.20 -12.18 -6.36
C GLY A 51 -9.34 -10.74 -5.85
N ARG A 52 -10.58 -10.29 -5.63
CA ARG A 52 -10.88 -8.91 -5.22
C ARG A 52 -11.66 -8.86 -3.91
N TYR A 53 -11.66 -7.69 -3.31
CA TYR A 53 -12.53 -7.33 -2.19
C TYR A 53 -13.47 -6.21 -2.60
N THR A 54 -14.70 -6.23 -2.09
CA THR A 54 -15.45 -4.98 -1.92
C THR A 54 -15.09 -4.43 -0.56
N VAL A 55 -14.51 -3.23 -0.52
CA VAL A 55 -14.11 -2.53 0.70
C VAL A 55 -15.04 -1.35 0.93
N ILE A 56 -15.28 -0.96 2.19
CA ILE A 56 -15.98 0.28 2.54
C ILE A 56 -15.02 1.14 3.36
N TYR A 57 -14.76 2.37 2.93
CA TYR A 57 -13.83 3.26 3.61
C TYR A 57 -14.41 3.77 4.93
N ASN A 58 -13.56 3.93 5.93
CA ASN A 58 -13.99 4.33 7.26
C ASN A 58 -14.22 5.84 7.37
N THR A 59 -13.44 6.63 6.63
CA THR A 59 -13.39 8.10 6.69
C THR A 59 -13.91 8.80 5.43
N LEU A 60 -14.03 8.08 4.29
CA LEU A 60 -14.48 8.68 3.02
C LEU A 60 -15.99 8.55 2.83
N TYR A 61 -16.65 9.67 2.55
CA TYR A 61 -18.10 9.78 2.36
C TYR A 61 -18.45 10.40 1.01
N LEU A 62 -19.55 9.92 0.43
CA LEU A 62 -20.20 10.52 -0.73
C LEU A 62 -20.97 11.79 -0.31
N PRO A 63 -21.32 12.67 -1.27
CA PRO A 63 -22.11 13.88 -0.97
C PRO A 63 -23.46 13.61 -0.30
N ASP A 64 -24.01 12.40 -0.46
CA ASP A 64 -25.26 11.96 0.16
C ASP A 64 -25.09 11.40 1.58
N GLY A 65 -23.88 11.46 2.15
CA GLY A 65 -23.56 11.01 3.50
C GLY A 65 -23.32 9.51 3.64
N ARG A 66 -23.42 8.72 2.57
CA ARG A 66 -23.04 7.29 2.60
C ARG A 66 -21.53 7.14 2.54
N ARG A 67 -21.00 6.11 3.19
CA ARG A 67 -19.57 5.75 3.05
C ARG A 67 -19.26 5.27 1.64
N LEU A 68 -18.13 5.73 1.12
CA LEU A 68 -17.58 5.28 -0.15
C LEU A 68 -17.19 3.80 -0.07
N TYR A 69 -17.39 3.05 -1.15
CA TYR A 69 -16.95 1.67 -1.29
C TYR A 69 -16.37 1.45 -2.67
N ASP A 70 -15.39 0.55 -2.77
CA ASP A 70 -14.75 0.18 -4.04
C ASP A 70 -14.55 -1.33 -4.16
N VAL A 71 -14.25 -1.78 -5.39
CA VAL A 71 -13.83 -3.15 -5.67
C VAL A 71 -12.34 -3.16 -6.01
N ILE A 72 -11.52 -3.70 -5.11
CA ILE A 72 -10.06 -3.57 -5.15
C ILE A 72 -9.41 -4.94 -5.26
N ASP A 73 -8.35 -5.05 -6.07
CA ASP A 73 -7.53 -6.26 -6.17
C ASP A 73 -6.77 -6.53 -4.87
N SER A 74 -6.65 -7.80 -4.48
CA SER A 74 -6.10 -8.17 -3.17
C SER A 74 -4.67 -7.72 -2.93
N CYS A 75 -3.90 -7.42 -3.97
CA CYS A 75 -2.53 -6.91 -3.87
C CYS A 75 -2.44 -5.45 -3.38
N HIS A 76 -3.53 -4.69 -3.43
CA HIS A 76 -3.62 -3.31 -2.94
C HIS A 76 -4.24 -3.23 -1.53
N VAL A 77 -4.33 -4.36 -0.83
CA VAL A 77 -4.93 -4.44 0.51
C VAL A 77 -3.91 -5.04 1.47
N ARG A 78 -3.67 -4.35 2.58
CA ARG A 78 -2.80 -4.78 3.69
C ARG A 78 -3.57 -4.77 5.01
N PRO A 79 -3.13 -5.50 6.05
CA PRO A 79 -3.76 -5.38 7.37
C PRO A 79 -3.57 -3.96 7.92
N LEU A 80 -4.19 -3.65 9.07
CA LEU A 80 -3.80 -2.44 9.80
C LEU A 80 -2.36 -2.60 10.33
N PRO A 81 -1.53 -1.55 10.30
CA PRO A 81 -0.23 -1.60 10.92
C PRO A 81 -0.35 -1.80 12.44
N PRO A 82 0.66 -2.38 13.09
CA PRO A 82 0.65 -2.61 14.52
C PRO A 82 0.40 -1.31 15.30
N SER A 83 -0.39 -1.35 16.37
CA SER A 83 -0.75 -0.12 17.12
C SER A 83 0.45 0.63 17.71
N ASN A 84 1.58 -0.06 17.92
CA ASN A 84 2.85 0.51 18.39
C ASN A 84 3.65 1.22 17.28
N THR A 85 3.15 1.28 16.05
CA THR A 85 3.75 2.08 14.97
C THR A 85 3.57 3.58 15.13
N THR A 86 2.73 4.01 16.07
CA THR A 86 2.76 5.38 16.61
C THR A 86 4.02 5.49 17.45
N THR A 87 5.17 5.50 16.79
CA THR A 87 6.47 5.48 17.43
C THR A 87 6.64 6.82 18.14
N SER A 88 7.14 6.78 19.38
CA SER A 88 7.43 7.99 20.14
C SER A 88 8.20 8.98 19.26
N SER A 89 7.89 10.28 19.36
CA SER A 89 8.50 11.33 18.53
C SER A 89 10.04 11.28 18.52
N SER A 90 10.63 10.74 19.60
CA SER A 90 12.05 10.47 19.78
C SER A 90 12.67 9.47 18.79
N SER A 91 11.89 8.52 18.26
CA SER A 91 12.36 7.46 17.36
C SER A 91 12.45 7.87 15.89
N ILE A 92 11.70 8.90 15.50
CA ILE A 92 11.67 9.40 14.12
C ILE A 92 12.92 10.26 13.93
N THR A 93 13.65 10.09 12.84
CA THR A 93 14.85 10.87 12.53
C THR A 93 14.70 11.68 11.24
N THR A 94 15.54 12.69 11.06
CA THR A 94 15.63 13.42 9.78
C THR A 94 16.04 12.47 8.65
N ASN A 95 15.52 12.71 7.45
CA ASN A 95 15.63 11.85 6.26
C ASN A 95 14.94 10.49 6.37
N GLN A 96 14.20 10.23 7.45
CA GLN A 96 13.43 9.00 7.57
C GLN A 96 12.15 9.06 6.76
N LYS A 97 11.87 7.96 6.05
CA LYS A 97 10.60 7.74 5.38
C LYS A 97 9.49 7.44 6.39
N VAL A 98 8.42 8.20 6.30
CA VAL A 98 7.28 8.15 7.22
C VAL A 98 5.97 8.09 6.45
N GLU A 99 4.91 7.70 7.12
CA GLU A 99 3.55 7.88 6.65
C GLU A 99 2.88 8.97 7.49
N VAL A 100 2.33 9.99 6.84
CA VAL A 100 1.63 11.10 7.49
C VAL A 100 0.14 11.04 7.21
N PHE A 101 -0.67 11.25 8.25
CA PHE A 101 -2.12 11.30 8.10
C PHE A 101 -2.54 12.66 7.54
N HIS A 102 -2.98 12.70 6.29
CA HIS A 102 -3.40 13.90 5.55
C HIS A 102 -4.56 13.55 4.60
N ASN A 103 -5.55 14.44 4.46
CA ASN A 103 -6.74 14.21 3.61
C ASN A 103 -7.34 12.80 3.75
N ASP A 104 -7.61 12.40 4.99
CA ASP A 104 -8.23 11.11 5.36
C ASP A 104 -7.45 9.83 5.01
N GLY A 105 -6.19 9.95 4.58
CA GLY A 105 -5.30 8.84 4.26
C GLY A 105 -3.90 9.00 4.85
N TRP A 106 -3.13 7.92 4.82
CA TRP A 106 -1.73 7.87 5.22
C TRP A 106 -0.82 7.98 4.00
N TRP A 107 -0.14 9.12 3.86
CA TRP A 107 0.69 9.47 2.72
C TRP A 107 2.15 9.23 3.01
N ILE A 108 2.86 8.61 2.07
CA ILE A 108 4.31 8.40 2.19
C ILE A 108 5.03 9.74 2.00
N GLY A 109 5.91 10.09 2.94
CA GLY A 109 6.75 11.28 2.90
C GLY A 109 8.12 11.06 3.55
N VAL A 110 8.95 12.12 3.53
CA VAL A 110 10.29 12.12 4.13
C VAL A 110 10.41 13.25 5.15
N VAL A 111 10.91 12.94 6.35
CA VAL A 111 11.12 13.94 7.41
C VAL A 111 12.28 14.86 7.01
N ILE A 112 12.02 16.16 6.88
CA ILE A 112 13.03 17.18 6.60
C ILE A 112 13.66 17.70 7.89
N SER A 113 12.87 17.91 8.92
CA SER A 113 13.36 18.39 10.21
C SER A 113 12.37 18.13 11.35
N LYS A 114 12.91 17.93 12.56
CA LYS A 114 12.14 18.06 13.79
C LYS A 114 12.06 19.53 14.18
N LEU A 115 10.86 20.07 14.25
CA LEU A 115 10.62 21.46 14.67
C LEU A 115 10.53 21.55 16.20
N ASP A 116 10.08 20.48 16.85
CA ASP A 116 10.00 20.33 18.29
C ASP A 116 10.18 18.83 18.63
N ASP A 117 11.14 18.51 19.49
CA ASP A 117 11.50 17.14 19.89
C ASP A 117 10.86 16.72 21.22
N THR A 118 9.90 17.51 21.71
CA THR A 118 9.06 17.14 22.85
C THR A 118 7.97 16.12 22.47
N ASP A 119 7.38 15.47 23.47
CA ASP A 119 6.22 14.62 23.24
C ASP A 119 5.03 15.47 22.78
N GLY A 120 4.47 15.15 21.61
CA GLY A 120 3.51 16.01 20.91
C GLY A 120 4.13 17.10 20.02
N GLY A 121 5.45 17.06 19.81
CA GLY A 121 6.18 17.97 18.94
C GLY A 121 5.77 17.89 17.45
N LYS A 122 6.39 18.73 16.63
CA LYS A 122 6.07 18.88 15.21
C LYS A 122 7.24 18.51 14.32
N PHE A 123 6.93 18.03 13.13
CA PHE A 123 7.88 17.67 12.09
C PHE A 123 7.52 18.39 10.80
N LEU A 124 8.55 18.81 10.06
CA LEU A 124 8.39 19.23 8.68
C LEU A 124 8.61 18.01 7.78
N VAL A 125 7.63 17.67 6.95
CA VAL A 125 7.67 16.49 6.07
C VAL A 125 7.52 16.91 4.61
N SER A 126 8.34 16.34 3.74
CA SER A 126 8.27 16.45 2.28
C SER A 126 7.30 15.41 1.74
N LEU A 127 6.28 15.84 0.99
CA LEU A 127 5.32 14.96 0.32
C LEU A 127 5.48 15.09 -1.20
N PRO A 128 5.61 13.96 -1.92
CA PRO A 128 5.69 13.99 -3.37
C PRO A 128 4.47 14.61 -4.01
N ASN A 129 4.70 15.58 -4.91
CA ASN A 129 3.65 16.24 -5.66
C ASN A 129 3.75 15.89 -7.16
N SER A 130 2.59 15.80 -7.81
CA SER A 130 2.45 15.56 -9.25
C SER A 130 3.12 16.61 -10.15
N ASN A 131 3.37 17.83 -9.67
CA ASN A 131 4.02 18.89 -10.43
C ASN A 131 5.56 18.80 -10.43
N GLY A 132 6.14 17.83 -9.71
CA GLY A 132 7.59 17.64 -9.59
C GLY A 132 8.24 18.44 -8.46
N GLU A 133 7.49 19.29 -7.74
CA GLU A 133 7.97 20.02 -6.57
C GLU A 133 7.31 19.49 -5.31
N ASP A 134 8.07 18.78 -4.48
CA ASP A 134 7.58 18.27 -3.21
C ASP A 134 6.97 19.36 -2.34
N GLU A 135 5.81 19.07 -1.75
CA GLU A 135 5.15 19.95 -0.80
C GLU A 135 5.72 19.72 0.61
N LYS A 136 6.15 20.79 1.28
CA LYS A 136 6.66 20.74 2.66
C LYS A 136 5.58 21.16 3.63
N ILE A 137 5.12 20.23 4.46
CA ILE A 137 4.00 20.45 5.37
C ILE A 137 4.40 20.10 6.80
N GLU A 138 3.93 20.90 7.76
CA GLU A 138 4.10 20.62 9.19
C GLU A 138 3.04 19.64 9.70
N PHE A 139 3.48 18.59 10.40
CA PHE A 139 2.61 17.62 11.05
C PHE A 139 2.97 17.48 12.53
N ALA A 140 1.94 17.38 13.37
CA ALA A 140 2.10 16.95 14.75
C ALA A 140 2.54 15.49 14.80
N SER A 141 3.33 15.12 15.80
CA SER A 141 3.83 13.75 15.97
C SER A 141 2.73 12.69 15.97
N SER A 142 1.55 13.01 16.49
CA SER A 142 0.37 12.13 16.51
C SER A 142 -0.22 11.82 15.12
N ARG A 143 0.21 12.53 14.08
CA ARG A 143 -0.20 12.33 12.68
C ARG A 143 0.89 11.68 11.85
N ILE A 144 1.97 11.22 12.46
CA ILE A 144 3.12 10.63 11.77
C ILE A 144 3.36 9.24 12.34
N ARG A 145 3.60 8.28 11.47
CA ARG A 145 4.08 6.94 11.85
C ARG A 145 5.25 6.56 10.97
N VAL A 146 6.09 5.66 11.47
CA VAL A 146 7.17 5.08 10.68
C VAL A 146 6.56 4.32 9.49
N HIS A 147 7.12 4.51 8.31
CA HIS A 147 6.67 3.79 7.13
C HIS A 147 7.10 2.32 7.22
N LEU A 148 6.13 1.42 7.17
CA LEU A 148 6.33 -0.02 7.11
C LEU A 148 5.69 -0.57 5.85
N ASP A 149 6.35 -1.55 5.24
CA ASP A 149 5.78 -2.33 4.16
C ASP A 149 5.20 -3.64 4.69
N TRP A 150 4.14 -4.10 4.05
CA TRP A 150 3.51 -5.38 4.37
C TRP A 150 4.07 -6.48 3.45
N ASP A 151 4.80 -7.42 4.04
CA ASP A 151 5.28 -8.61 3.34
C ASP A 151 4.21 -9.71 3.42
N SER A 152 3.36 -9.76 2.39
CA SER A 152 2.29 -10.76 2.31
C SER A 152 2.78 -12.20 2.18
N SER A 153 4.06 -12.42 1.85
CA SER A 153 4.61 -13.78 1.73
C SER A 153 4.97 -14.39 3.08
N ASN A 154 5.39 -13.55 4.02
CA ASN A 154 5.81 -13.94 5.37
C ASN A 154 4.84 -13.46 6.47
N ASP A 155 3.70 -12.87 6.10
CA ASP A 155 2.65 -12.38 7.00
C ASP A 155 3.21 -11.42 8.08
N LYS A 156 4.09 -10.50 7.67
CA LYS A 156 4.80 -9.61 8.60
C LYS A 156 4.95 -8.19 8.07
N TRP A 157 4.98 -7.25 9.01
CA TRP A 157 5.40 -5.88 8.74
C TRP A 157 6.91 -5.77 8.74
N VAL A 158 7.46 -5.08 7.75
CA VAL A 158 8.90 -4.83 7.61
C VAL A 158 9.18 -3.33 7.60
N LEU A 159 10.25 -2.94 8.29
CA LEU A 159 10.75 -1.58 8.21
C LEU A 159 11.37 -1.37 6.83
N VAL A 160 10.94 -0.33 6.13
CA VAL A 160 11.58 0.09 4.89
C VAL A 160 12.79 0.93 5.28
N GLU A 161 13.98 0.38 5.10
CA GLU A 161 15.21 1.18 5.24
C GLU A 161 15.20 2.26 4.16
N ASN A 162 15.70 3.46 4.50
CA ASN A 162 15.79 4.54 3.54
C ASN A 162 16.82 4.11 2.48
N GLU A 163 16.37 3.66 1.31
CA GLU A 163 17.24 3.63 0.14
C GLU A 163 17.66 5.08 -0.10
N ASP A 164 18.97 5.34 0.00
CA ASP A 164 19.56 6.67 -0.08
C ASP A 164 18.93 7.49 -1.21
N ALA A 165 18.56 8.73 -0.88
CA ALA A 165 18.04 9.72 -1.82
C ALA A 165 18.81 9.65 -3.14
N MET A 166 18.13 9.32 -4.24
CA MET A 166 18.72 9.43 -5.57
C MET A 166 19.23 10.86 -5.75
N PRO A 167 20.54 11.08 -5.97
CA PRO A 167 21.01 12.39 -6.41
C PRO A 167 20.46 12.65 -7.82
N GLU A 168 19.87 13.84 -8.01
CA GLU A 168 19.69 14.41 -9.34
C GLU A 168 21.06 14.49 -10.03
N THR A 169 21.27 13.71 -11.09
CA THR A 169 22.15 14.11 -12.20
C THR A 169 21.77 13.40 -13.49
N GLU A 170 21.39 14.24 -14.46
CA GLU A 170 21.58 14.20 -15.92
C GLU A 170 21.20 12.97 -16.76
N GLU A 171 20.47 13.27 -17.84
CA GLU A 171 20.09 12.39 -18.94
C GLU A 171 21.27 11.59 -19.53
N LYS A 172 21.16 10.26 -19.51
CA LYS A 172 21.70 9.41 -20.58
C LYS A 172 20.68 8.36 -21.01
N LYS A 173 20.23 8.48 -22.25
CA LYS A 173 19.53 7.44 -23.00
C LYS A 173 20.43 6.20 -23.08
N HIS A 174 19.96 5.03 -22.65
CA HIS A 174 20.15 3.71 -23.29
C HIS A 174 19.47 2.60 -22.46
N GLY A 175 18.73 1.71 -23.15
CA GLY A 175 18.49 0.32 -22.73
C GLY A 175 17.55 0.08 -21.55
N HIS A 176 16.28 -0.15 -21.86
CA HIS A 176 15.32 -0.75 -20.94
C HIS A 176 15.73 -2.19 -20.61
N ASP A 177 16.13 -2.44 -19.36
CA ASP A 177 16.02 -3.76 -18.72
C ASP A 177 15.73 -3.54 -17.23
N GLN A 178 14.50 -3.10 -16.95
CA GLN A 178 13.93 -3.23 -15.62
C GLN A 178 13.49 -4.68 -15.45
N LYS A 179 14.20 -5.41 -14.58
CA LYS A 179 13.77 -6.70 -14.07
C LYS A 179 12.32 -6.55 -13.54
N PRO A 180 11.35 -7.34 -14.01
CA PRO A 180 9.95 -7.07 -13.72
C PRO A 180 9.67 -7.27 -12.23
N LYS A 181 9.20 -6.21 -11.55
CA LYS A 181 8.40 -6.36 -10.33
C LYS A 181 7.15 -7.14 -10.72
N MET A 182 6.88 -8.22 -10.01
CA MET A 182 5.83 -9.16 -10.38
C MET A 182 4.49 -8.45 -10.57
N PRO A 183 3.78 -8.66 -11.70
CA PRO A 183 2.41 -8.16 -11.84
C PRO A 183 1.51 -8.82 -10.80
N CYS A 184 0.50 -8.10 -10.32
CA CYS A 184 -0.51 -8.66 -9.42
C CYS A 184 -1.01 -10.01 -9.97
N ALA A 185 -0.86 -11.03 -9.14
CA ALA A 185 -0.99 -12.47 -9.42
C ALA A 185 0.11 -13.07 -10.34
N MET A 186 1.27 -13.39 -9.76
CA MET A 186 2.13 -14.43 -10.32
C MET A 186 1.83 -15.78 -9.66
N ASN A 187 1.45 -16.73 -10.51
CA ASN A 187 1.18 -18.11 -10.20
C ASN A 187 2.35 -18.74 -9.46
N VAL A 188 2.09 -19.34 -8.29
CA VAL A 188 3.06 -20.22 -7.65
C VAL A 188 3.05 -21.54 -8.43
N ILE A 189 4.04 -21.71 -9.29
CA ILE A 189 4.42 -23.01 -9.83
C ILE A 189 5.09 -23.76 -8.68
N VAL A 190 4.48 -24.84 -8.21
CA VAL A 190 5.23 -25.88 -7.48
C VAL A 190 5.36 -27.05 -8.43
N LEU A 191 6.62 -27.35 -8.76
CA LEU A 191 7.06 -28.46 -9.57
C LEU A 191 6.64 -29.80 -8.92
N SER A 192 6.41 -30.77 -9.78
CA SER A 192 6.20 -32.19 -9.53
C SER A 192 7.24 -32.82 -8.61
N ASP A 193 6.85 -33.84 -7.84
CA ASP A 193 7.56 -35.13 -7.70
C ASP A 193 6.58 -36.25 -7.26
N ASP A 194 6.73 -37.41 -7.91
CA ASP A 194 6.30 -38.82 -7.70
C ASP A 194 4.92 -39.16 -7.07
N ASP A 195 4.10 -40.12 -7.54
CA ASP A 195 4.32 -41.45 -8.16
C ASP A 195 3.13 -41.80 -9.08
#